data_AF-A0A510ULH2-F1
#
_entry.id   AF-A0A510ULH2-F1
#
_cell.length_a   1.000
_cell.length_b   1.000
_cell.length_c   1.000
_cell.angle_alpha   90.00
_cell.angle_beta   90.00
_cell.angle_gamma   90.00
#
_symmetry.space_group_name_H-M   'P 1'
#
loop_
_entity.id
_entity.type
_entity.pdbx_description
1 polymer ?
#
loop_
_entity_poly.entity_id
_entity_poly.type
_entity_poly.pdbx_seq_one_letter_code
_entity_poly.pdbx_strand_id
1 'polypeptide(L)'
;MKITNLALLMAGLSFNALAIEGGTSVNWNDYDDMVKLYSTDNAQTCSGTVIAGKFILTAAHCLTPENPMTQVKPATGHSLDIVAQNTHPDFNLLNKNWHDVAVSELNQPINAKNVHFFADLTKDTVKEDDALRVFGFGATGEQLNYAKLTMIDTGKNPQDRLDGKVITNGAGDITGGHTIGGDSGGAWLDKNNTIVATHSGGSWMGDANGNSTRETYSTNLHYSKDFILEKVNGWHYPTLAYETSDGKVTIKVQSLHNSVVDGPVNQAPYTSGDLPAEIGGTCLGMNDIKPFQTCTYIIESQGGIGTLHLSDSESIAINKPIPTPESGGGDSGGSLGFFSLIALFGLGFVRNSKKNA
;
A
#
# COMPACT_ATOMS: atom_id res chain seq x y z
N MET A 1 43.68 -13.33 -48.50
CA MET A 1 42.28 -13.54 -48.10
C MET A 1 42.18 -13.23 -46.61
N LYS A 2 41.78 -11.99 -46.25
CA LYS A 2 41.74 -11.54 -44.85
C LYS A 2 40.34 -11.85 -44.29
N ILE A 3 40.29 -12.71 -43.29
CA ILE A 3 39.07 -13.02 -42.55
C ILE A 3 38.88 -11.88 -41.55
N THR A 4 37.95 -10.97 -41.83
CA THR A 4 37.49 -9.97 -40.88
C THR A 4 36.54 -10.62 -39.91
N ASN A 5 36.98 -10.80 -38.66
CA ASN A 5 36.13 -11.12 -37.52
C ASN A 5 35.18 -9.94 -37.28
N LEU A 6 33.92 -10.07 -37.69
CA LEU A 6 32.86 -9.19 -37.28
C LEU A 6 32.41 -9.64 -35.89
N ALA A 7 33.02 -9.07 -34.85
CA ALA A 7 32.54 -9.22 -33.49
C ALA A 7 31.14 -8.61 -33.39
N LEU A 8 30.14 -9.47 -33.25
CA LEU A 8 28.76 -9.10 -32.98
C LEU A 8 28.71 -8.46 -31.57
N LEU A 9 28.68 -7.13 -31.50
CA LEU A 9 28.32 -6.42 -30.28
C LEU A 9 26.83 -6.70 -30.00
N MET A 10 26.53 -7.81 -29.33
CA MET A 10 25.28 -7.91 -28.58
C MET A 10 25.43 -7.00 -27.36
N ALA A 11 25.07 -5.73 -27.53
CA ALA A 11 24.72 -4.88 -26.41
C ALA A 11 23.52 -5.54 -25.74
N GLY A 12 23.76 -6.22 -24.61
CA GLY A 12 22.72 -6.67 -23.70
C GLY A 12 22.01 -5.44 -23.15
N LEU A 13 21.01 -4.95 -23.87
CA LEU A 13 19.96 -4.14 -23.27
C LEU A 13 19.16 -5.12 -22.41
N SER A 14 19.56 -5.25 -21.15
CA SER A 14 18.69 -5.77 -20.11
C SER A 14 17.50 -4.82 -20.06
N PHE A 15 16.42 -5.15 -20.77
CA PHE A 15 15.12 -4.54 -20.54
C PHE A 15 14.74 -4.95 -19.13
N ASN A 16 15.03 -4.11 -18.15
CA ASN A 16 14.37 -4.20 -16.86
C ASN A 16 12.89 -3.99 -17.18
N ALA A 17 12.11 -5.08 -17.22
CA ALA A 17 10.68 -4.98 -17.37
C ALA A 17 10.17 -4.09 -16.24
N LEU A 18 9.58 -2.95 -16.59
CA LEU A 18 9.02 -2.03 -15.62
C LEU A 18 7.66 -2.58 -15.14
N ALA A 19 7.35 -2.40 -13.85
CA ALA A 19 6.01 -2.57 -13.32
C ALA A 19 5.11 -1.60 -14.01
N ILE A 20 3.97 -2.12 -14.45
CA ILE A 20 3.21 -1.47 -15.51
C ILE A 20 4.16 -1.04 -16.66
N GLU A 21 4.36 -1.89 -17.65
CA GLU A 21 5.26 -1.57 -18.77
C GLU A 21 4.77 -0.32 -19.53
N GLY A 22 5.66 0.67 -19.70
CA GLY A 22 5.30 1.97 -20.27
C GLY A 22 4.41 2.85 -19.38
N GLY A 23 4.23 2.48 -18.12
CA GLY A 23 3.44 3.19 -17.12
C GLY A 23 4.12 4.44 -16.55
N THR A 24 3.40 5.11 -15.65
CA THR A 24 3.93 6.27 -14.92
C THR A 24 4.49 5.85 -13.56
N SER A 25 5.78 6.08 -13.36
CA SER A 25 6.46 5.87 -12.08
C SER A 25 6.06 6.92 -11.05
N VAL A 26 5.88 6.49 -9.80
CA VAL A 26 5.58 7.36 -8.65
C VAL A 26 6.54 7.09 -7.50
N ASN A 27 6.69 8.07 -6.62
CA ASN A 27 7.40 7.88 -5.36
C ASN A 27 6.54 7.04 -4.42
N TRP A 28 7.01 5.85 -4.06
CA TRP A 28 6.25 4.90 -3.24
C TRP A 28 5.87 5.47 -1.86
N ASN A 29 6.69 6.35 -1.27
CA ASN A 29 6.36 6.97 0.02
C ASN A 29 5.14 7.91 -0.02
N ASP A 30 4.72 8.36 -1.21
CA ASP A 30 3.50 9.16 -1.38
C ASP A 30 2.25 8.28 -1.56
N TYR A 31 2.42 6.96 -1.64
CA TYR A 31 1.42 5.90 -1.80
C TYR A 31 1.75 4.75 -0.84
N ASP A 32 1.99 5.07 0.43
CA ASP A 32 2.51 4.15 1.45
C ASP A 32 1.47 3.12 1.94
N ASP A 33 0.23 3.20 1.43
CA ASP A 33 -0.77 2.14 1.49
C ASP A 33 -0.66 1.11 0.36
N MET A 34 0.06 1.38 -0.73
CA MET A 34 0.29 0.38 -1.77
C MET A 34 1.43 -0.54 -1.34
N VAL A 35 1.27 -1.84 -1.51
CA VAL A 35 2.24 -2.83 -1.01
C VAL A 35 2.58 -3.88 -2.05
N LYS A 36 3.79 -4.42 -1.95
CA LYS A 36 4.24 -5.55 -2.74
C LYS A 36 4.14 -6.83 -1.93
N LEU A 37 3.57 -7.87 -2.51
CA LEU A 37 3.42 -9.18 -1.89
C LEU A 37 4.43 -10.15 -2.49
N TYR A 38 4.92 -11.07 -1.66
CA TYR A 38 5.87 -12.11 -2.04
C TYR A 38 5.35 -13.48 -1.65
N SER A 39 5.53 -14.44 -2.56
CA SER A 39 5.29 -15.85 -2.30
C SER A 39 6.31 -16.42 -1.32
N THR A 40 6.03 -17.60 -0.77
CA THR A 40 6.91 -18.28 0.20
C THR A 40 8.33 -18.49 -0.34
N ASP A 41 8.46 -18.78 -1.62
CA ASP A 41 9.75 -18.97 -2.31
C ASP A 41 10.35 -17.69 -2.91
N ASN A 42 9.66 -16.55 -2.76
CA ASN A 42 9.96 -15.26 -3.41
C ASN A 42 10.03 -15.31 -4.94
N ALA A 43 9.56 -16.38 -5.58
CA ALA A 43 9.59 -16.52 -7.04
C ALA A 43 8.42 -15.81 -7.72
N GLN A 44 7.33 -15.57 -6.97
CA GLN A 44 6.15 -14.86 -7.44
C GLN A 44 5.91 -13.64 -6.57
N THR A 45 5.36 -12.62 -7.20
CA THR A 45 4.96 -11.39 -6.51
C THR A 45 3.55 -11.03 -6.93
N CYS A 46 2.84 -10.36 -6.03
CA CYS A 46 1.61 -9.67 -6.35
C CYS A 46 1.69 -8.23 -5.83
N SER A 47 0.66 -7.44 -6.13
CA SER A 47 0.44 -6.12 -5.58
C SER A 47 -0.78 -6.15 -4.65
N GLY A 48 -0.86 -5.17 -3.75
CA GLY A 48 -2.01 -5.03 -2.86
C GLY A 48 -2.09 -3.65 -2.25
N THR A 49 -3.12 -3.43 -1.45
CA THR A 49 -3.38 -2.14 -0.79
C THR A 49 -3.73 -2.36 0.68
N VAL A 50 -3.09 -1.62 1.57
CA VAL A 50 -3.38 -1.59 3.00
C VAL A 50 -4.73 -0.94 3.22
N ILE A 51 -5.63 -1.68 3.85
CA ILE A 51 -6.92 -1.21 4.33
C ILE A 51 -7.03 -1.47 5.83
N ALA A 52 -7.76 -0.62 6.54
CA ALA A 52 -7.95 -0.73 8.00
C ALA A 52 -6.66 -1.04 8.81
N GLY A 53 -5.54 -0.40 8.43
CA GLY A 53 -4.25 -0.46 9.11
C GLY A 53 -3.46 -1.77 9.00
N LYS A 54 -4.11 -2.94 9.04
CA LYS A 54 -3.46 -4.27 9.05
C LYS A 54 -4.02 -5.26 8.04
N PHE A 55 -5.03 -4.88 7.29
CA PHE A 55 -5.61 -5.73 6.25
C PHE A 55 -5.04 -5.37 4.88
N ILE A 56 -4.88 -6.35 4.02
CA ILE A 56 -4.39 -6.18 2.65
C ILE A 56 -5.46 -6.62 1.67
N LEU A 57 -5.96 -5.66 0.89
CA LEU A 57 -6.76 -5.94 -0.29
C LEU A 57 -5.84 -6.42 -1.42
N THR A 58 -6.13 -7.60 -1.98
CA THR A 58 -5.40 -8.16 -3.11
C THR A 58 -6.31 -9.08 -3.94
N ALA A 59 -5.77 -9.80 -4.93
CA ALA A 59 -6.53 -10.76 -5.72
C ALA A 59 -6.57 -12.13 -5.04
N ALA A 60 -7.67 -12.87 -5.20
CA ALA A 60 -7.82 -14.20 -4.62
C ALA A 60 -6.79 -15.18 -5.20
N HIS A 61 -6.50 -15.08 -6.50
CA HIS A 61 -5.55 -15.98 -7.16
C HIS A 61 -4.10 -15.83 -6.63
N CYS A 62 -3.76 -14.68 -6.02
CA CYS A 62 -2.46 -14.47 -5.39
C CYS A 62 -2.29 -15.33 -4.12
N LEU A 63 -3.38 -15.83 -3.54
CA LEU A 63 -3.37 -16.63 -2.30
C LEU A 63 -3.70 -18.10 -2.56
N THR A 64 -3.50 -18.57 -3.78
CA THR A 64 -3.75 -19.96 -4.16
C THR A 64 -2.79 -20.92 -3.44
N PRO A 65 -3.24 -22.12 -3.01
CA PRO A 65 -2.44 -23.00 -2.15
C PRO A 65 -1.11 -23.47 -2.75
N GLU A 66 -0.97 -23.46 -4.08
CA GLU A 66 0.23 -23.91 -4.76
C GLU A 66 1.46 -23.04 -4.47
N ASN A 67 1.27 -21.71 -4.42
CA ASN A 67 2.32 -20.76 -4.07
C ASN A 67 1.74 -19.44 -3.52
N PRO A 68 1.16 -19.46 -2.32
CA PRO A 68 0.44 -18.30 -1.80
C PRO A 68 1.41 -17.18 -1.43
N MET A 69 0.94 -15.93 -1.56
CA MET A 69 1.64 -14.80 -0.95
C MET A 69 1.64 -14.94 0.57
N THR A 70 2.83 -14.90 1.18
CA THR A 70 3.01 -15.04 2.63
C THR A 70 3.62 -13.81 3.28
N GLN A 71 4.25 -12.93 2.49
CA GLN A 71 4.88 -11.71 2.99
C GLN A 71 4.41 -10.47 2.25
N VAL A 72 4.38 -9.35 2.97
CA VAL A 72 4.02 -8.04 2.46
C VAL A 72 5.14 -7.06 2.75
N LYS A 73 5.65 -6.40 1.71
CA LYS A 73 6.64 -5.33 1.80
C LYS A 73 5.93 -3.97 1.63
N PRO A 74 5.82 -3.17 2.70
CA PRO A 74 5.38 -1.78 2.61
C PRO A 74 6.50 -0.84 2.12
N ALA A 75 6.11 0.39 1.76
CA ALA A 75 7.06 1.48 1.44
C ALA A 75 8.01 1.76 2.61
N THR A 76 7.51 1.59 3.83
CA THR A 76 8.23 1.92 5.07
C THR A 76 8.55 0.65 5.86
N GLY A 77 9.83 0.40 6.12
CA GLY A 77 10.27 -0.66 7.04
C GLY A 77 10.44 -2.05 6.40
N HIS A 78 10.28 -3.08 7.23
CA HIS A 78 10.57 -4.47 6.88
C HIS A 78 9.31 -5.21 6.37
N SER A 79 9.53 -6.33 5.69
CA SER A 79 8.45 -7.22 5.30
C SER A 79 7.69 -7.75 6.52
N LEU A 80 6.38 -7.90 6.37
CA LEU A 80 5.46 -8.38 7.38
C LEU A 80 4.84 -9.70 6.94
N ASP A 81 4.55 -10.57 7.88
CA ASP A 81 3.91 -11.86 7.61
C ASP A 81 2.39 -11.71 7.51
N ILE A 82 1.80 -12.42 6.54
CA ILE A 82 0.37 -12.62 6.45
C ILE A 82 -0.02 -13.75 7.42
N VAL A 83 -0.92 -13.46 8.37
CA VAL A 83 -1.39 -14.41 9.38
C VAL A 83 -2.76 -15.01 9.08
N ALA A 84 -3.54 -14.36 8.20
CA ALA A 84 -4.78 -14.90 7.68
C ALA A 84 -4.91 -14.57 6.19
N GLN A 85 -5.28 -15.57 5.39
CA GLN A 85 -5.54 -15.45 3.96
C GLN A 85 -7.04 -15.69 3.75
N ASN A 86 -7.80 -14.63 3.52
CA ASN A 86 -9.23 -14.75 3.25
C ASN A 86 -9.47 -14.45 1.77
N THR A 87 -9.70 -15.48 0.97
CA THR A 87 -10.18 -15.34 -0.40
C THR A 87 -11.71 -15.27 -0.42
N HIS A 88 -12.28 -14.59 -1.42
CA HIS A 88 -13.72 -14.57 -1.59
C HIS A 88 -14.24 -16.01 -1.81
N PRO A 89 -15.27 -16.46 -1.07
CA PRO A 89 -15.72 -17.87 -1.11
C PRO A 89 -16.22 -18.30 -2.49
N ASP A 90 -16.80 -17.35 -3.25
CA ASP A 90 -17.33 -17.62 -4.58
C ASP A 90 -16.28 -17.51 -5.70
N PHE A 91 -15.03 -17.13 -5.39
CA PHE A 91 -13.97 -16.99 -6.39
C PHE A 91 -13.78 -18.30 -7.17
N ASN A 92 -14.08 -18.27 -8.47
CA ASN A 92 -13.92 -19.44 -9.34
C ASN A 92 -13.87 -19.04 -10.82
N LEU A 93 -12.64 -18.92 -11.36
CA LEU A 93 -12.44 -18.57 -12.76
C LEU A 93 -13.01 -19.59 -13.76
N LEU A 94 -13.09 -20.88 -13.40
CA LEU A 94 -13.66 -21.91 -14.27
C LEU A 94 -15.17 -21.70 -14.49
N ASN A 95 -15.86 -21.21 -13.47
CA ASN A 95 -17.29 -20.89 -13.52
C ASN A 95 -17.57 -19.44 -13.93
N LYS A 96 -16.55 -18.70 -14.37
CA LYS A 96 -16.62 -17.25 -14.66
C LYS A 96 -17.13 -16.44 -13.47
N ASN A 97 -16.83 -16.86 -12.25
CA ASN A 97 -17.05 -16.04 -11.08
C ASN A 97 -15.77 -15.21 -10.83
N TRP A 98 -15.90 -13.91 -11.06
CA TRP A 98 -14.82 -12.92 -11.07
C TRP A 98 -14.64 -12.24 -9.73
N HIS A 99 -15.17 -12.78 -8.63
CA HIS A 99 -14.81 -12.38 -7.27
C HIS A 99 -13.34 -12.72 -6.92
N ASP A 100 -12.39 -12.40 -7.81
CA ASP A 100 -10.94 -12.52 -7.66
C ASP A 100 -10.41 -11.44 -6.70
N VAL A 101 -10.88 -11.51 -5.46
CA VAL A 101 -10.54 -10.59 -4.39
C VAL A 101 -10.26 -11.36 -3.10
N ALA A 102 -9.28 -10.87 -2.35
CA ALA A 102 -8.93 -11.37 -1.03
C ALA A 102 -8.66 -10.21 -0.08
N VAL A 103 -8.90 -10.47 1.20
CA VAL A 103 -8.58 -9.60 2.33
C VAL A 103 -7.70 -10.38 3.30
N SER A 104 -6.38 -10.18 3.20
CA SER A 104 -5.42 -10.83 4.09
C SER A 104 -5.21 -10.00 5.36
N GLU A 105 -4.88 -10.63 6.48
CA GLU A 105 -4.56 -9.95 7.74
C GLU A 105 -3.06 -10.09 8.05
N LEU A 106 -2.45 -9.02 8.53
CA LEU A 106 -1.06 -8.97 8.98
C LEU A 106 -0.97 -9.16 10.50
N ASN A 107 0.18 -9.66 10.97
CA ASN A 107 0.48 -9.78 12.40
C ASN A 107 0.53 -8.44 13.14
N GLN A 108 0.76 -7.33 12.43
CA GLN A 108 0.79 -5.98 12.99
C GLN A 108 0.38 -4.92 11.95
N PRO A 109 -0.14 -3.75 12.37
CA PRO A 109 -0.47 -2.66 11.44
C PRO A 109 0.74 -2.09 10.71
N ILE A 110 0.52 -1.63 9.48
CA ILE A 110 1.48 -0.83 8.71
C ILE A 110 1.32 0.64 9.10
N ASN A 111 2.44 1.34 9.26
CA ASN A 111 2.47 2.79 9.42
C ASN A 111 2.25 3.45 8.04
N ALA A 112 1.03 3.92 7.78
CA ALA A 112 0.63 4.57 6.54
C ALA A 112 0.03 5.94 6.84
N LYS A 113 0.57 6.96 6.19
CA LYS A 113 0.07 8.35 6.25
C LYS A 113 -0.93 8.62 5.14
N ASN A 114 -0.68 8.08 3.94
CA ASN A 114 -1.54 8.24 2.79
C ASN A 114 -2.33 6.95 2.60
N VAL A 115 -3.66 7.05 2.54
CA VAL A 115 -4.54 5.90 2.29
C VAL A 115 -5.56 6.24 1.22
N HIS A 116 -5.84 5.28 0.35
CA HIS A 116 -6.86 5.35 -0.68
C HIS A 116 -8.15 4.73 -0.15
N PHE A 117 -9.19 5.54 0.01
CA PHE A 117 -10.51 5.07 0.43
C PHE A 117 -11.23 4.36 -0.71
N PHE A 118 -12.14 3.45 -0.38
CA PHE A 118 -13.05 2.88 -1.35
C PHE A 118 -14.03 3.93 -1.87
N ALA A 119 -14.50 3.75 -3.10
CA ALA A 119 -15.71 4.42 -3.55
C ALA A 119 -16.92 3.97 -2.69
N ASP A 120 -18.08 4.59 -2.89
CA ASP A 120 -19.33 4.06 -2.33
C ASP A 120 -19.71 2.76 -3.05
N LEU A 121 -19.13 1.64 -2.60
CA LEU A 121 -19.33 0.33 -3.21
C LEU A 121 -20.77 -0.17 -3.04
N THR A 122 -21.64 0.50 -2.27
CA THR A 122 -23.09 0.18 -2.29
C THR A 122 -23.74 0.49 -3.63
N LYS A 123 -23.06 1.26 -4.49
CA LYS A 123 -23.48 1.62 -5.84
C LYS A 123 -22.47 1.10 -6.85
N ASP A 124 -22.98 0.63 -7.99
CA ASP A 124 -22.15 0.32 -9.14
C ASP A 124 -21.89 1.62 -9.91
N THR A 125 -20.77 2.29 -9.60
CA THR A 125 -20.50 3.66 -10.08
C THR A 125 -19.62 3.72 -11.31
N VAL A 126 -18.89 2.65 -11.63
CA VAL A 126 -17.97 2.60 -12.76
C VAL A 126 -18.76 2.34 -14.05
N LYS A 127 -18.51 3.14 -15.08
CA LYS A 127 -19.24 3.09 -16.35
C LYS A 127 -18.29 3.09 -17.54
N GLU A 128 -18.81 2.72 -18.70
CA GLU A 128 -18.12 2.88 -19.98
C GLU A 128 -17.54 4.30 -20.12
N ASP A 129 -16.34 4.40 -20.71
CA ASP A 129 -15.54 5.61 -20.89
C ASP A 129 -14.96 6.25 -19.62
N ASP A 130 -15.23 5.72 -18.42
CA ASP A 130 -14.57 6.22 -17.20
C ASP A 130 -13.05 6.04 -17.29
N ALA A 131 -12.32 7.08 -16.89
CA ALA A 131 -10.87 7.05 -16.78
C ALA A 131 -10.46 6.41 -15.45
N LEU A 132 -9.65 5.36 -15.55
CA LEU A 132 -9.14 4.61 -14.40
C LEU A 132 -7.62 4.57 -14.38
N ARG A 133 -7.06 4.31 -13.20
CA ARG A 133 -5.64 3.99 -13.02
C ARG A 133 -5.48 2.67 -12.28
N VAL A 134 -4.61 1.80 -12.78
CA VAL A 134 -4.21 0.57 -12.07
C VAL A 134 -2.80 0.73 -11.55
N PHE A 135 -2.59 0.47 -10.27
CA PHE A 135 -1.28 0.53 -9.61
C PHE A 135 -0.70 -0.87 -9.43
N GLY A 136 0.63 -1.00 -9.52
CA GLY A 136 1.30 -2.28 -9.31
C GLY A 136 2.82 -2.22 -9.29
N PHE A 137 3.41 -3.35 -8.92
CA PHE A 137 4.86 -3.58 -8.77
C PHE A 137 5.38 -4.73 -9.67
N GLY A 138 4.64 -5.13 -10.69
CA GLY A 138 4.95 -6.28 -11.54
C GLY A 138 6.33 -6.21 -12.19
N ALA A 139 7.09 -7.31 -12.19
CA ALA A 139 8.44 -7.44 -12.77
C ALA A 139 9.53 -6.37 -12.43
N THR A 140 9.25 -5.31 -11.67
CA THR A 140 10.28 -4.45 -11.06
C THR A 140 10.71 -5.01 -9.72
N GLY A 141 11.77 -4.44 -9.16
CA GLY A 141 12.03 -4.51 -7.72
C GLY A 141 10.93 -3.78 -6.93
N GLU A 142 11.27 -2.68 -6.29
CA GLU A 142 10.41 -1.93 -5.37
C GLU A 142 9.92 -0.59 -5.96
N GLN A 143 9.75 -0.55 -7.29
CA GLN A 143 9.28 0.65 -7.99
C GLN A 143 7.77 0.54 -8.29
N LEU A 144 6.98 1.36 -7.60
CA LEU A 144 5.55 1.51 -7.85
C LEU A 144 5.31 2.31 -9.13
N ASN A 145 4.39 1.83 -9.95
CA ASN A 145 3.94 2.49 -11.17
C ASN A 145 2.41 2.40 -11.29
N TYR A 146 1.84 3.21 -12.17
CA TYR A 146 0.46 3.03 -12.60
C TYR A 146 0.27 3.10 -14.11
N ALA A 147 -0.75 2.39 -14.61
CA ALA A 147 -1.24 2.50 -15.99
C ALA A 147 -2.53 3.30 -16.02
N LYS A 148 -2.79 3.96 -17.15
CA LYS A 148 -4.07 4.62 -17.45
C LYS A 148 -4.91 3.71 -18.34
N LEU A 149 -6.16 3.56 -17.96
CA LEU A 149 -7.15 2.73 -18.65
C LEU A 149 -8.41 3.57 -18.91
N THR A 150 -9.13 3.21 -19.97
CA THR A 150 -10.52 3.66 -20.20
C THR A 150 -11.42 2.45 -20.05
N MET A 151 -12.44 2.56 -19.21
CA MET A 151 -13.45 1.51 -19.04
C MET A 151 -14.16 1.19 -20.34
N ILE A 152 -14.32 -0.10 -20.60
CA ILE A 152 -15.07 -0.62 -21.74
C ILE A 152 -16.13 -1.59 -21.23
N ASP A 153 -17.33 -1.50 -21.77
CA ASP A 153 -18.38 -2.51 -21.56
C ASP A 153 -18.57 -3.29 -22.87
N THR A 154 -18.22 -4.56 -22.85
CA THR A 154 -18.39 -5.43 -24.03
C THR A 154 -19.77 -6.06 -24.11
N GLY A 155 -20.60 -5.90 -23.07
CA GLY A 155 -21.92 -6.54 -22.91
C GLY A 155 -21.88 -8.07 -22.81
N LYS A 156 -20.69 -8.67 -22.74
CA LYS A 156 -20.46 -10.13 -22.81
C LYS A 156 -19.86 -10.72 -21.55
N ASN A 157 -19.27 -9.88 -20.71
CA ASN A 157 -18.60 -10.29 -19.49
C ASN A 157 -19.56 -10.26 -18.28
N PRO A 158 -19.31 -11.09 -17.26
CA PRO A 158 -20.03 -11.03 -16.00
C PRO A 158 -19.96 -9.65 -15.34
N GLN A 159 -20.98 -9.26 -14.57
CA GLN A 159 -21.08 -7.92 -13.97
C GLN A 159 -20.02 -7.65 -12.89
N ASP A 160 -19.54 -8.71 -12.24
CA ASP A 160 -18.46 -8.71 -11.26
C ASP A 160 -17.06 -8.56 -11.89
N ARG A 161 -16.98 -8.43 -13.21
CA ARG A 161 -15.76 -8.08 -13.95
C ARG A 161 -15.85 -6.68 -14.52
N LEU A 162 -14.76 -5.92 -14.39
CA LEU A 162 -14.52 -4.70 -15.16
C LEU A 162 -13.46 -4.95 -16.21
N ASP A 163 -13.62 -4.31 -17.37
CA ASP A 163 -12.66 -4.32 -18.47
C ASP A 163 -12.18 -2.90 -18.76
N GLY A 164 -10.87 -2.74 -18.87
CA GLY A 164 -10.19 -1.49 -19.17
C GLY A 164 -9.32 -1.64 -20.40
N LYS A 165 -9.53 -0.75 -21.37
CA LYS A 165 -8.66 -0.61 -22.53
C LYS A 165 -7.50 0.32 -22.20
N VAL A 166 -6.28 -0.08 -22.59
CA VAL A 166 -5.10 0.78 -22.45
C VAL A 166 -5.19 2.01 -23.35
N ILE A 167 -4.59 3.13 -22.92
CA ILE A 167 -4.52 4.33 -23.76
C ILE A 167 -3.48 4.12 -24.86
N THR A 168 -3.89 4.32 -26.11
CA THR A 168 -3.00 4.25 -27.28
C THR A 168 -2.91 5.60 -28.00
N ASN A 169 -1.85 5.80 -28.77
CA ASN A 169 -1.81 6.86 -29.77
C ASN A 169 -2.66 6.49 -31.01
N GLY A 170 -2.83 7.42 -31.95
CA GLY A 170 -3.56 7.18 -33.21
C GLY A 170 -2.90 6.17 -34.15
N ALA A 171 -1.68 5.71 -33.85
CA ALA A 171 -0.97 4.64 -34.56
C ALA A 171 -1.09 3.27 -33.87
N GLY A 172 -1.73 3.20 -32.69
CA GLY A 172 -1.92 1.96 -31.92
C GLY A 172 -0.85 1.69 -30.85
N ASP A 173 0.19 2.52 -30.71
CA ASP A 173 1.20 2.34 -29.66
C ASP A 173 0.60 2.65 -28.29
N ILE A 174 0.90 1.81 -27.29
CA ILE A 174 0.45 2.02 -25.91
C ILE A 174 1.22 3.20 -25.30
N THR A 175 0.49 4.21 -24.84
CA THR A 175 1.04 5.43 -24.21
C THR A 175 0.62 5.61 -22.76
N GLY A 176 -0.41 4.87 -22.32
CA GLY A 176 -0.88 4.86 -20.92
C GLY A 176 -0.22 3.81 -20.04
N GLY A 177 0.67 2.99 -20.60
CA GLY A 177 1.20 1.78 -19.96
C GLY A 177 0.23 0.60 -19.95
N HIS A 178 0.73 -0.59 -19.61
CA HIS A 178 -0.09 -1.79 -19.44
C HIS A 178 0.44 -2.70 -18.32
N THR A 179 -0.45 -3.49 -17.74
CA THR A 179 -0.08 -4.41 -16.66
C THR A 179 0.73 -5.61 -17.16
N ILE A 180 1.48 -6.22 -16.27
CA ILE A 180 2.30 -7.41 -16.48
C ILE A 180 2.23 -8.34 -15.25
N GLY A 181 2.94 -9.47 -15.32
CA GLY A 181 3.04 -10.40 -14.20
C GLY A 181 3.55 -9.70 -12.93
N GLY A 182 2.79 -9.87 -11.84
CA GLY A 182 3.06 -9.28 -10.53
C GLY A 182 2.29 -8.00 -10.18
N ASP A 183 1.55 -7.43 -11.13
CA ASP A 183 0.59 -6.35 -10.85
C ASP A 183 -0.72 -6.89 -10.25
N SER A 184 -0.97 -8.21 -10.32
CA SER A 184 -2.16 -8.88 -9.78
C SER A 184 -2.45 -8.45 -8.35
N GLY A 185 -3.73 -8.17 -8.06
CA GLY A 185 -4.19 -7.66 -6.77
C GLY A 185 -4.04 -6.16 -6.56
N GLY A 186 -3.34 -5.45 -7.44
CA GLY A 186 -3.19 -4.00 -7.40
C GLY A 186 -4.53 -3.25 -7.52
N ALA A 187 -4.68 -2.14 -6.79
CA ALA A 187 -5.90 -1.36 -6.80
C ALA A 187 -6.12 -0.62 -8.12
N TRP A 188 -7.37 -0.59 -8.56
CA TRP A 188 -7.88 0.31 -9.59
C TRP A 188 -8.52 1.51 -8.91
N LEU A 189 -8.06 2.70 -9.28
CA LEU A 189 -8.53 3.98 -8.78
C LEU A 189 -9.33 4.73 -9.84
N ASP A 190 -10.46 5.29 -9.42
CA ASP A 190 -11.28 6.17 -10.25
C ASP A 190 -10.72 7.60 -10.33
N LYS A 191 -11.44 8.49 -11.03
CA LYS A 191 -11.10 9.91 -11.15
C LYS A 191 -11.08 10.65 -9.81
N ASN A 192 -11.74 10.14 -8.79
CA ASN A 192 -11.77 10.70 -7.43
C ASN A 192 -10.64 10.11 -6.55
N ASN A 193 -9.75 9.29 -7.13
CA ASN A 193 -8.68 8.61 -6.42
C ASN A 193 -9.21 7.62 -5.35
N THR A 194 -10.36 7.00 -5.63
CA THR A 194 -10.98 6.00 -4.76
C THR A 194 -10.91 4.60 -5.36
N ILE A 195 -10.77 3.58 -4.51
CA ILE A 195 -10.65 2.18 -4.91
C ILE A 195 -12.01 1.67 -5.39
N VAL A 196 -12.04 1.13 -6.62
CA VAL A 196 -13.25 0.56 -7.25
C VAL A 196 -13.09 -0.90 -7.66
N ALA A 197 -11.85 -1.35 -7.90
CA ALA A 197 -11.57 -2.70 -8.38
C ALA A 197 -10.20 -3.23 -7.92
N THR A 198 -10.05 -4.56 -7.92
CA THR A 198 -8.76 -5.25 -7.73
C THR A 198 -8.30 -5.88 -9.04
N HIS A 199 -7.07 -5.60 -9.45
CA HIS A 199 -6.53 -6.08 -10.72
C HIS A 199 -6.44 -7.62 -10.74
N SER A 200 -6.93 -8.23 -11.82
CA SER A 200 -6.88 -9.69 -12.00
C SER A 200 -5.88 -10.08 -13.08
N GLY A 201 -5.90 -9.42 -14.24
CA GLY A 201 -4.93 -9.71 -15.31
C GLY A 201 -5.19 -8.92 -16.58
N GLY A 202 -4.53 -9.30 -17.67
CA GLY A 202 -4.72 -8.66 -18.97
C GLY A 202 -4.36 -9.58 -20.13
N SER A 203 -4.87 -9.31 -21.32
CA SER A 203 -4.68 -10.13 -22.50
C SER A 203 -4.69 -9.30 -23.78
N TRP A 204 -3.96 -9.75 -24.79
CA TRP A 204 -4.00 -9.16 -26.13
C TRP A 204 -5.17 -9.74 -26.90
N MET A 205 -6.04 -8.86 -27.40
CA MET A 205 -7.25 -9.20 -28.14
C MET A 205 -7.08 -8.76 -29.59
N GLY A 206 -7.17 -9.72 -30.51
CA GLY A 206 -7.14 -9.46 -31.95
C GLY A 206 -8.55 -9.24 -32.52
N ASP A 207 -8.70 -8.30 -33.45
CA ASP A 207 -9.92 -8.14 -34.24
C ASP A 207 -9.82 -8.83 -35.61
N ALA A 208 -10.95 -8.93 -36.31
CA ALA A 208 -11.03 -9.55 -37.65
C ALA A 208 -10.23 -8.81 -38.72
N ASN A 209 -9.81 -7.57 -38.45
CA ASN A 209 -9.02 -6.73 -39.36
C ASN A 209 -7.52 -6.84 -39.07
N GLY A 210 -7.10 -7.65 -38.10
CA GLY A 210 -5.71 -7.85 -37.71
C GLY A 210 -5.16 -6.81 -36.74
N ASN A 211 -6.01 -5.94 -36.17
CA ASN A 211 -5.59 -5.04 -35.10
C ASN A 211 -5.55 -5.80 -33.77
N SER A 212 -4.57 -5.50 -32.93
CA SER A 212 -4.47 -6.04 -31.58
C SER A 212 -4.64 -4.92 -30.56
N THR A 213 -5.51 -5.12 -29.58
CA THR A 213 -5.69 -4.21 -28.44
C THR A 213 -5.38 -4.94 -27.14
N ARG A 214 -4.65 -4.28 -26.24
CA ARG A 214 -4.45 -4.81 -24.89
C ARG A 214 -5.66 -4.48 -24.03
N GLU A 215 -6.34 -5.51 -23.57
CA GLU A 215 -7.39 -5.42 -22.56
C GLU A 215 -6.82 -5.81 -21.20
N THR A 216 -7.27 -5.11 -20.18
CA THR A 216 -6.93 -5.32 -18.77
C THR A 216 -8.24 -5.56 -18.04
N TYR A 217 -8.30 -6.54 -17.15
CA TYR A 217 -9.51 -6.89 -16.42
C TYR A 217 -9.28 -6.96 -14.91
N SER A 218 -10.35 -6.74 -14.18
CA SER A 218 -10.36 -6.64 -12.71
C SER A 218 -11.68 -7.10 -12.14
N THR A 219 -11.70 -7.33 -10.83
CA THR A 219 -12.93 -7.59 -10.07
C THR A 219 -13.63 -6.29 -9.73
N ASN A 220 -14.89 -6.15 -10.11
CA ASN A 220 -15.74 -5.04 -9.66
C ASN A 220 -16.07 -5.21 -8.17
N LEU A 221 -15.52 -4.35 -7.31
CA LEU A 221 -15.70 -4.50 -5.86
C LEU A 221 -17.12 -4.18 -5.39
N HIS A 222 -17.97 -3.56 -6.22
CA HIS A 222 -19.40 -3.41 -5.91
C HIS A 222 -20.06 -4.76 -5.56
N TYR A 223 -19.70 -5.81 -6.31
CA TYR A 223 -20.24 -7.15 -6.13
C TYR A 223 -19.53 -7.93 -5.01
N SER A 224 -18.40 -7.44 -4.52
CA SER A 224 -17.64 -8.07 -3.42
C SER A 224 -17.67 -7.25 -2.11
N LYS A 225 -18.53 -6.22 -2.05
CA LYS A 225 -18.59 -5.28 -0.91
C LYS A 225 -18.89 -5.96 0.41
N ASP A 226 -19.82 -6.93 0.42
CA ASP A 226 -20.27 -7.58 1.66
C ASP A 226 -19.15 -8.43 2.25
N PHE A 227 -18.36 -9.08 1.39
CA PHE A 227 -17.15 -9.79 1.79
C PHE A 227 -16.11 -8.84 2.43
N ILE A 228 -15.88 -7.66 1.84
CA ILE A 228 -14.96 -6.65 2.42
C ILE A 228 -15.47 -6.20 3.79
N LEU A 229 -16.76 -5.87 3.91
CA LEU A 229 -17.37 -5.44 5.17
C LEU A 229 -17.33 -6.55 6.24
N GLU A 230 -17.53 -7.81 5.85
CA GLU A 230 -17.44 -8.96 6.77
C GLU A 230 -16.01 -9.19 7.26
N LYS A 231 -15.01 -9.14 6.37
CA LYS A 231 -13.62 -9.45 6.74
C LYS A 231 -12.94 -8.34 7.52
N VAL A 232 -13.27 -7.07 7.23
CA VAL A 232 -12.68 -5.94 7.95
C VAL A 232 -13.50 -5.58 9.18
N ASN A 233 -14.81 -5.38 9.01
CA ASN A 233 -15.76 -4.94 10.01
C ASN A 233 -15.23 -3.88 10.99
N GLY A 234 -14.74 -2.77 10.46
CA GLY A 234 -14.03 -1.75 11.24
C GLY A 234 -13.86 -0.44 10.49
N TRP A 235 -12.99 0.42 11.02
CA TRP A 235 -12.58 1.67 10.39
C TRP A 235 -11.47 1.44 9.36
N HIS A 236 -11.56 2.12 8.22
CA HIS A 236 -10.44 2.35 7.33
C HIS A 236 -9.95 3.80 7.47
N TYR A 237 -8.65 3.96 7.73
CA TYR A 237 -8.04 5.22 8.15
C TYR A 237 -6.52 5.19 7.96
N PRO A 238 -5.85 6.36 7.91
CA PRO A 238 -4.39 6.43 7.99
C PRO A 238 -3.91 6.15 9.42
N THR A 239 -2.94 5.25 9.61
CA THR A 239 -2.42 4.88 10.94
C THR A 239 -1.42 5.91 11.50
N LEU A 240 -0.91 6.80 10.63
CA LEU A 240 -0.13 7.97 11.01
C LEU A 240 -0.82 9.25 10.54
N ALA A 241 -0.87 10.26 11.40
CA ALA A 241 -1.29 11.60 11.02
C ALA A 241 -0.37 12.66 11.63
N TYR A 242 -0.20 13.76 10.91
CA TYR A 242 0.71 14.84 11.27
C TYR A 242 0.00 16.17 11.22
N GLU A 243 0.41 17.06 12.11
CA GLU A 243 -0.12 18.40 12.24
C GLU A 243 0.15 19.25 10.99
N THR A 244 -0.85 20.04 10.60
CA THR A 244 -0.75 21.09 9.59
C THR A 244 -0.34 22.43 10.23
N SER A 245 0.09 23.39 9.41
CA SER A 245 0.65 24.67 9.89
C SER A 245 -0.29 25.52 10.76
N ASP A 246 -1.57 25.17 10.83
CA ASP A 246 -2.59 25.80 11.68
C ASP A 246 -2.71 25.15 13.08
N GLY A 247 -1.84 24.19 13.42
CA GLY A 247 -1.83 23.53 14.73
C GLY A 247 -2.86 22.40 14.86
N LYS A 248 -3.42 21.93 13.73
CA LYS A 248 -4.50 20.93 13.69
C LYS A 248 -4.05 19.67 12.97
N VAL A 249 -4.70 18.57 13.32
CA VAL A 249 -4.59 17.30 12.60
C VAL A 249 -5.99 16.94 12.12
N THR A 250 -6.22 16.95 10.81
CA THR A 250 -7.48 16.51 10.20
C THR A 250 -7.33 15.09 9.68
N ILE A 251 -8.17 14.20 10.19
CA ILE A 251 -8.09 12.76 9.91
C ILE A 251 -9.38 12.36 9.22
N LYS A 252 -9.28 11.88 7.98
CA LYS A 252 -10.40 11.27 7.27
C LYS A 252 -10.45 9.79 7.61
N VAL A 253 -11.65 9.28 7.88
CA VAL A 253 -11.91 7.86 8.12
C VAL A 253 -13.06 7.41 7.22
N GLN A 254 -13.16 6.10 6.96
CA GLN A 254 -14.24 5.46 6.23
C GLN A 254 -14.77 4.28 7.03
N SER A 255 -16.09 4.15 7.12
CA SER A 255 -16.70 2.98 7.75
C SER A 255 -16.64 1.78 6.80
N LEU A 256 -15.96 0.71 7.21
CA LEU A 256 -16.07 -0.63 6.62
C LEU A 256 -16.79 -1.60 7.56
N HIS A 257 -17.58 -1.07 8.49
CA HIS A 257 -18.41 -1.86 9.40
C HIS A 257 -19.60 -2.47 8.67
N ASN A 258 -19.99 -3.67 9.09
CA ASN A 258 -21.22 -4.30 8.65
C ASN A 258 -22.41 -3.81 9.49
N SER A 259 -22.86 -2.57 9.24
CA SER A 259 -23.94 -1.95 10.02
C SER A 259 -25.31 -2.61 9.84
N VAL A 260 -25.47 -3.50 8.84
CA VAL A 260 -26.67 -4.34 8.69
C VAL A 260 -26.73 -5.39 9.79
N VAL A 261 -25.57 -5.93 10.20
CA VAL A 261 -25.46 -6.98 11.22
C VAL A 261 -25.27 -6.37 12.61
N ASP A 262 -24.40 -5.37 12.74
CA ASP A 262 -23.95 -4.86 14.04
C ASP A 262 -24.72 -3.61 14.51
N GLY A 263 -25.59 -3.06 13.66
CA GLY A 263 -26.35 -1.84 13.95
C GLY A 263 -25.59 -0.55 13.61
N PRO A 264 -26.10 0.61 14.08
CA PRO A 264 -25.57 1.92 13.69
C PRO A 264 -24.16 2.15 14.24
N VAL A 265 -23.32 2.79 13.43
CA VAL A 265 -21.92 3.08 13.79
C VAL A 265 -21.81 4.54 14.21
N ASN A 266 -21.51 4.79 15.48
CA ASN A 266 -21.31 6.13 16.05
C ASN A 266 -20.33 6.12 17.23
N GLN A 267 -19.26 5.32 17.12
CA GLN A 267 -18.27 5.14 18.18
C GLN A 267 -17.69 6.49 18.66
N ALA A 268 -17.48 6.59 19.97
CA ALA A 268 -16.94 7.76 20.63
C ALA A 268 -15.41 7.65 20.70
N PRO A 269 -14.66 8.38 19.85
CA PRO A 269 -13.21 8.33 19.89
C PRO A 269 -12.69 9.02 21.16
N TYR A 270 -11.44 8.74 21.51
CA TYR A 270 -10.74 9.45 22.57
C TYR A 270 -9.25 9.59 22.23
N THR A 271 -8.58 10.54 22.89
CA THR A 271 -7.14 10.76 22.73
C THR A 271 -6.36 10.28 23.94
N SER A 272 -5.06 10.04 23.73
CA SER A 272 -4.09 9.75 24.79
C SER A 272 -2.74 10.36 24.44
N GLY A 273 -1.86 10.49 25.43
CA GLY A 273 -0.57 11.19 25.28
C GLY A 273 -0.71 12.69 25.51
N ASP A 274 0.10 13.48 24.83
CA ASP A 274 0.12 14.94 24.92
C ASP A 274 -0.86 15.57 23.91
N LEU A 275 -2.09 15.06 23.88
CA LEU A 275 -3.16 15.57 23.02
C LEU A 275 -4.32 16.05 23.88
N PRO A 276 -5.05 17.09 23.45
CA PRO A 276 -6.26 17.49 24.13
C PRO A 276 -7.32 16.39 24.08
N ALA A 277 -8.17 16.33 25.11
CA ALA A 277 -9.32 15.42 25.15
C ALA A 277 -10.44 15.84 24.18
N GLU A 278 -10.49 17.11 23.81
CA GLU A 278 -11.48 17.64 22.87
C GLU A 278 -11.17 17.17 21.45
N ILE A 279 -12.17 16.54 20.83
CA ILE A 279 -12.12 16.09 19.44
C ILE A 279 -13.21 16.85 18.70
N GLY A 280 -12.89 17.37 17.53
CA GLY A 280 -13.84 17.98 16.60
C GLY A 280 -14.05 17.11 15.36
N GLY A 281 -14.75 17.66 14.37
CA GLY A 281 -14.92 17.04 13.05
C GLY A 281 -16.34 16.56 12.77
N THR A 282 -16.53 16.03 11.56
CA THR A 282 -17.88 15.69 11.05
C THR A 282 -18.43 14.39 11.62
N CYS A 283 -17.57 13.45 12.05
CA CYS A 283 -18.02 12.16 12.58
C CYS A 283 -18.87 12.31 13.86
N LEU A 284 -18.56 13.29 14.71
CA LEU A 284 -19.23 13.48 16.01
C LEU A 284 -20.68 13.95 15.90
N GLY A 285 -21.07 14.50 14.76
CA GLY A 285 -22.46 14.92 14.50
C GLY A 285 -23.32 13.82 13.87
N MET A 286 -22.77 12.64 13.62
CA MET A 286 -23.44 11.57 12.89
C MET A 286 -23.98 10.52 13.84
N ASN A 287 -25.28 10.24 13.75
CA ASN A 287 -25.93 9.21 14.56
C ASN A 287 -25.69 7.79 14.03
N ASP A 288 -25.35 7.67 12.75
CA ASP A 288 -25.05 6.42 12.07
C ASP A 288 -24.21 6.68 10.82
N ILE A 289 -22.98 6.18 10.81
CA ILE A 289 -22.03 6.31 9.71
C ILE A 289 -22.16 5.06 8.84
N LYS A 290 -22.75 5.22 7.65
CA LYS A 290 -23.10 4.12 6.75
C LYS A 290 -21.87 3.44 6.14
N PRO A 291 -21.98 2.18 5.65
CA PRO A 291 -20.87 1.51 4.98
C PRO A 291 -20.34 2.34 3.80
N PHE A 292 -19.02 2.38 3.66
CA PHE A 292 -18.26 3.19 2.71
C PHE A 292 -18.41 4.72 2.87
N GLN A 293 -19.21 5.19 3.84
CA GLN A 293 -19.29 6.61 4.14
C GLN A 293 -18.02 7.09 4.84
N THR A 294 -17.55 8.27 4.45
CA THR A 294 -16.40 8.92 5.07
C THR A 294 -16.83 10.07 5.96
N CYS A 295 -16.09 10.31 7.03
CA CYS A 295 -16.20 11.51 7.87
C CYS A 295 -14.80 11.89 8.39
N THR A 296 -14.74 12.96 9.18
CA THR A 296 -13.47 13.49 9.70
C THR A 296 -13.48 13.64 11.21
N TYR A 297 -12.31 13.41 11.81
CA TYR A 297 -11.94 13.87 13.14
C TYR A 297 -10.91 14.99 13.03
N ILE A 298 -10.97 15.95 13.95
CA ILE A 298 -10.05 17.09 14.01
C ILE A 298 -9.50 17.18 15.43
N ILE A 299 -8.17 17.28 15.56
CA ILE A 299 -7.47 17.42 16.84
C ILE A 299 -6.62 18.69 16.80
N GLU A 300 -6.77 19.56 17.79
CA GLU A 300 -5.91 20.75 17.97
C GLU A 300 -4.61 20.35 18.68
N SER A 301 -3.70 19.64 17.99
CA SER A 301 -2.52 19.05 18.66
C SER A 301 -1.53 20.08 19.20
N GLN A 302 -1.40 21.25 18.57
CA GLN A 302 -0.40 22.27 18.91
C GLN A 302 1.03 21.69 19.10
N GLY A 303 1.42 20.77 18.21
CA GLY A 303 2.69 20.04 18.22
C GLY A 303 2.75 18.83 19.18
N GLY A 304 1.69 18.57 19.94
CA GLY A 304 1.59 17.46 20.87
C GLY A 304 1.71 16.08 20.20
N ILE A 305 2.35 15.14 20.88
CA ILE A 305 2.53 13.76 20.43
C ILE A 305 1.58 12.85 21.20
N GLY A 306 0.81 12.04 20.49
CA GLY A 306 -0.10 11.11 21.14
C GLY A 306 -0.80 10.18 20.17
N THR A 307 -1.99 9.73 20.56
CA THR A 307 -2.76 8.75 19.80
C THR A 307 -4.24 9.10 19.85
N LEU A 308 -4.89 9.09 18.69
CA LEU A 308 -6.34 9.04 18.56
C LEU A 308 -6.78 7.58 18.52
N HIS A 309 -7.66 7.17 19.42
CA HIS A 309 -8.28 5.85 19.44
C HIS A 309 -9.68 5.95 18.87
N LEU A 310 -9.94 5.21 17.79
CA LEU A 310 -11.26 5.06 17.19
C LEU A 310 -12.05 3.93 17.90
N SER A 311 -11.34 2.89 18.33
CA SER A 311 -11.81 1.78 19.16
C SER A 311 -10.65 1.21 19.99
N ASP A 312 -10.89 0.15 20.77
CA ASP A 312 -9.85 -0.52 21.57
C ASP A 312 -8.71 -1.13 20.73
N SER A 313 -8.96 -1.41 19.44
CA SER A 313 -7.99 -2.02 18.53
C SER A 313 -7.58 -1.14 17.36
N GLU A 314 -8.19 0.04 17.22
CA GLU A 314 -8.00 0.91 16.05
C GLU A 314 -7.52 2.28 16.49
N SER A 315 -6.24 2.55 16.23
CA SER A 315 -5.56 3.74 16.72
C SER A 315 -4.72 4.41 15.65
N ILE A 316 -4.60 5.74 15.75
CA ILE A 316 -3.85 6.60 14.85
C ILE A 316 -2.79 7.33 15.67
N ALA A 317 -1.52 7.14 15.32
CA ALA A 317 -0.44 7.86 15.97
C ALA A 317 -0.34 9.28 15.40
N ILE A 318 -0.35 10.27 16.29
CA ILE A 318 -0.31 11.69 15.96
C ILE A 318 1.08 12.23 16.23
N ASN A 319 1.67 12.92 15.23
CA ASN A 319 2.99 13.54 15.31
C ASN A 319 4.09 12.57 15.75
N LYS A 320 3.97 11.29 15.39
CA LYS A 320 4.95 10.25 15.74
C LYS A 320 6.34 10.65 15.20
N PRO A 321 7.37 10.75 16.07
CA PRO A 321 8.72 11.08 15.64
C PRO A 321 9.23 10.10 14.59
N ILE A 322 9.81 10.64 13.51
CA ILE A 322 10.48 9.82 12.51
C ILE A 322 11.80 9.36 13.14
N PRO A 323 12.09 8.04 13.19
CA PRO A 323 13.39 7.57 13.66
C PRO A 323 14.50 8.21 12.82
N THR A 324 15.42 8.93 13.45
CA THR A 324 16.66 9.30 12.78
C THR A 324 17.41 8.02 12.44
N PRO A 325 17.89 7.84 11.19
CA PRO A 325 18.76 6.72 10.88
C PRO A 325 19.95 6.75 11.82
N GLU A 326 20.21 5.66 12.54
CA GLU A 326 21.48 5.50 13.23
C GLU A 326 22.57 5.67 12.16
N SER A 327 23.37 6.72 12.29
CA SER A 327 24.63 6.80 11.55
C SER A 327 25.44 5.57 11.93
N GLY A 328 25.45 4.58 11.05
CA GLY A 328 26.35 3.43 11.08
C GLY A 328 27.78 3.91 10.95
N GLY A 329 28.29 4.52 12.02
CA GLY A 329 29.71 4.73 12.25
C GLY A 329 30.29 3.40 12.66
N GLY A 330 30.73 2.62 11.67
CA GLY A 330 31.76 1.64 11.93
C GLY A 330 33.00 2.40 12.39
N ASP A 331 33.32 2.29 13.67
CA ASP A 331 34.65 2.68 14.16
C ASP A 331 35.24 1.54 14.98
N SER A 332 36.04 0.73 14.29
CA SER A 332 37.15 0.03 14.90
C SER A 332 38.19 1.10 15.27
N GLY A 333 38.06 1.69 16.45
CA GLY A 333 38.94 2.79 16.86
C GLY A 333 38.91 2.97 18.36
N GLY A 334 39.68 2.17 19.09
CA GLY A 334 39.91 2.38 20.52
C GLY A 334 40.46 3.78 20.77
N SER A 335 39.67 4.63 21.42
CA SER A 335 40.07 5.94 21.88
C SER A 335 39.69 6.06 23.36
N LEU A 336 40.73 6.13 24.17
CA LEU A 336 40.73 6.09 25.62
C LEU A 336 39.81 7.15 26.22
N GLY A 337 38.96 6.71 27.13
CA GLY A 337 38.06 7.56 27.89
C GLY A 337 38.77 8.72 28.58
N PHE A 338 37.96 9.76 28.78
CA PHE A 338 38.13 11.02 29.48
C PHE A 338 38.69 10.93 30.94
N PHE A 339 39.14 9.74 31.37
CA PHE A 339 39.78 9.48 32.67
C PHE A 339 41.30 9.33 32.60
N SER A 340 41.92 9.38 31.42
CA SER A 340 43.39 9.27 31.28
C SER A 340 44.16 10.60 31.41
N LEU A 341 43.48 11.75 31.41
CA LEU A 341 44.11 13.08 31.50
C LEU A 341 44.34 13.61 32.93
N ILE A 342 43.90 12.89 33.96
CA ILE A 342 44.14 13.26 35.38
C ILE A 342 45.31 12.46 36.00
N ALA A 343 45.80 11.41 35.33
CA ALA A 343 46.86 10.54 35.86
C ALA A 343 48.31 11.02 35.60
N LEU A 344 48.51 12.13 34.87
CA LEU A 344 49.85 12.59 34.47
C LEU A 344 50.37 13.85 35.21
N PHE A 345 49.71 14.29 36.28
CA PHE A 345 50.20 15.41 37.12
C PHE A 345 50.43 15.04 38.61
N GLY A 346 50.41 13.76 38.97
CA GLY A 346 50.38 13.31 40.37
C GLY A 346 51.56 12.48 40.90
N LEU A 347 52.70 12.40 40.21
CA LEU A 347 53.88 11.62 40.68
C LEU A 347 55.19 12.37 40.51
N GLY A 348 55.25 13.56 41.09
CA GLY A 348 56.41 14.43 40.96
C GLY A 348 56.82 15.18 42.21
N PHE A 349 56.48 14.76 43.43
CA PHE A 349 57.11 15.33 44.63
C PHE A 349 57.01 14.40 45.85
N VAL A 350 58.08 14.45 46.67
CA VAL A 350 58.31 13.83 48.00
C VAL A 350 59.04 12.47 47.95
N ARG A 351 60.20 12.18 48.58
CA ARG A 351 61.40 12.88 49.11
C ARG A 351 62.10 11.87 50.05
N ASN A 352 63.43 11.68 49.90
CA ASN A 352 64.41 11.14 50.88
C ASN A 352 64.19 9.70 51.41
N SER A 353 65.19 8.85 51.68
CA SER A 353 66.51 9.06 52.32
C SER A 353 67.41 7.81 52.21
N LYS A 354 68.75 8.01 52.19
CA LYS A 354 69.85 7.25 52.86
C LYS A 354 69.91 5.70 52.66
N LYS A 355 71.05 5.05 52.39
CA LYS A 355 72.39 5.14 53.04
C LYS A 355 73.39 4.13 52.42
N ASN A 356 74.68 4.35 52.67
CA ASN A 356 75.88 3.47 52.51
C ASN A 356 76.45 3.45 51.08
N ALA A 357 77.75 3.72 50.80
CA ALA A 357 78.97 3.67 51.61
C ALA A 357 79.89 4.87 51.30
#